data_AF-N6UKE9-F1
#
_entry.id   AF-N6UKE9-F1
#
_cell.length_a   1.000
_cell.length_b   1.000
_cell.length_c   1.000
_cell.angle_alpha   90.00
_cell.angle_beta   90.00
_cell.angle_gamma   90.00
#
_symmetry.space_group_name_H-M   'P 1'
#
loop_
_entity.id
_entity.type
_entity.pdbx_description
1 polymer ?
#
loop_
_entity_poly.entity_id
_entity_poly.type
_entity_poly.pdbx_seq_one_letter_code
_entity_poly.pdbx_strand_id
1 'polypeptide(L)'
;MGVEATAGTLVIKDGTRIEFTNSGMENYGVKVKNGVTSATLTNVAIKGMNGNGTGVYVEGGTGTLMMDNVTIKDVSEGVWVKGGGTLTMTKGEIGFMGEEGGYGVMVGKLVESATLTSVTIRGTDGQGMGVVMGGKMLEMERGSISNVELGVYAMGAKAVTLDGVDISEVAMGVLMKGTGTLTVKNGEITFKGGEKNYGIGVWGTATANITGTRVTGEGSGKGKVGVIKEGRGDDDDQCEYFKC
;
A
#
# COMPACT_ATOMS: atom_id res chain seq x y z
N MET A 1 17.70 4.56 13.30
CA MET A 1 17.85 4.16 11.89
C MET A 1 18.57 2.83 11.84
N GLY A 2 18.16 1.92 10.97
CA GLY A 2 18.80 0.62 10.78
C GLY A 2 19.93 0.68 9.73
N VAL A 3 19.57 0.66 8.44
CA VAL A 3 20.50 0.72 7.31
C VAL A 3 20.24 1.96 6.47
N GLU A 4 21.29 2.66 6.05
CA GLU A 4 21.22 3.76 5.09
C GLU A 4 22.15 3.49 3.91
N ALA A 5 21.59 3.41 2.70
CA ALA A 5 22.35 3.32 1.47
C ALA A 5 22.30 4.66 0.72
N THR A 6 23.47 5.23 0.45
CA THR A 6 23.61 6.56 -0.15
C THR A 6 23.85 6.51 -1.66
N ALA A 7 24.55 5.49 -2.15
CA ALA A 7 24.85 5.30 -3.57
C ALA A 7 25.13 3.84 -3.94
N GLY A 8 25.08 3.52 -5.24
CA GLY A 8 25.45 2.22 -5.79
C GLY A 8 24.39 1.14 -5.59
N THR A 9 24.78 -0.07 -5.23
CA THR A 9 23.86 -1.21 -5.04
C THR A 9 23.82 -1.63 -3.58
N LEU A 10 22.61 -1.75 -3.03
CA LEU A 10 22.36 -2.31 -1.70
C LEU A 10 21.84 -3.74 -1.82
N VAL A 11 22.45 -4.68 -1.09
CA VAL A 11 21.94 -6.05 -0.94
C VAL A 11 21.91 -6.41 0.54
N ILE A 12 20.75 -6.82 1.04
CA ILE A 12 20.54 -7.34 2.40
C ILE A 12 19.85 -8.69 2.27
N LYS A 13 20.42 -9.75 2.86
CA LYS A 13 19.92 -11.10 2.63
C LYS A 13 20.16 -12.06 3.79
N ASP A 14 19.91 -13.34 3.57
CA ASP A 14 20.36 -14.46 4.40
C ASP A 14 19.84 -14.43 5.84
N GLY A 15 18.56 -14.09 6.04
CA GLY A 15 17.92 -14.12 7.37
C GLY A 15 18.25 -12.91 8.24
N THR A 16 18.77 -11.83 7.66
CA THR A 16 19.14 -10.62 8.39
C THR A 16 17.97 -10.04 9.18
N ARG A 17 18.22 -9.67 10.44
CA ARG A 17 17.27 -8.95 11.31
C ARG A 17 17.74 -7.52 11.54
N ILE A 18 16.87 -6.56 11.25
CA ILE A 18 17.09 -5.12 11.43
C ILE A 18 16.12 -4.63 12.49
N GLU A 19 16.64 -4.08 13.58
CA GLU A 19 15.85 -3.40 14.60
C GLU A 19 16.27 -1.93 14.66
N PHE A 20 15.31 -1.02 14.77
CA PHE A 20 15.59 0.41 14.79
C PHE A 20 14.73 1.11 15.84
N THR A 21 15.39 1.88 16.71
CA THR A 21 14.86 2.20 18.06
C THR A 21 14.58 3.68 18.30
N ASN A 22 14.89 4.55 17.33
CA ASN A 22 14.79 5.99 17.51
C ASN A 22 13.31 6.46 17.43
N SER A 23 12.90 7.31 18.36
CA SER A 23 11.50 7.75 18.50
C SER A 23 11.13 8.98 17.65
N GLY A 24 11.97 9.38 16.70
CA GLY A 24 11.68 10.47 15.76
C GLY A 24 10.90 10.02 14.53
N MET A 25 10.11 10.94 13.93
CA MET A 25 9.32 10.69 12.71
C MET A 25 10.19 10.32 11.48
N GLU A 26 11.46 10.72 11.44
CA GLU A 26 12.41 10.35 10.38
C GLU A 26 13.28 9.14 10.77
N ASN A 27 12.64 8.08 11.26
CA ASN A 27 13.33 6.86 11.63
C ASN A 27 12.98 5.73 10.66
N TYR A 28 14.01 5.10 10.10
CA TYR A 28 13.88 4.11 9.04
C TYR A 28 14.57 2.80 9.40
N GLY A 29 13.94 1.68 9.08
CA GLY A 29 14.58 0.37 9.09
C GLY A 29 15.63 0.29 7.99
N VAL A 30 15.22 0.54 6.74
CA VAL A 30 16.11 0.67 5.58
C VAL A 30 15.78 1.96 4.83
N LYS A 31 16.75 2.87 4.73
CA LYS A 31 16.68 4.09 3.94
C LYS A 31 17.53 3.97 2.69
N VAL A 32 16.92 4.19 1.54
CA VAL A 32 17.56 4.15 0.21
C VAL A 32 17.51 5.56 -0.39
N LYS A 33 18.67 6.17 -0.58
CA LYS A 33 18.79 7.50 -1.18
C LYS A 33 18.84 7.45 -2.72
N ASN A 34 18.70 8.61 -3.32
CA ASN A 34 18.66 8.80 -4.77
C ASN A 34 19.90 8.34 -5.56
N GLY A 35 21.07 8.22 -4.92
CA GLY A 35 22.28 7.69 -5.57
C GLY A 35 22.28 6.16 -5.74
N VAL A 36 21.34 5.45 -5.13
CA VAL A 36 21.25 3.99 -5.19
C VAL A 36 20.58 3.57 -6.49
N THR A 37 21.25 2.73 -7.26
CA THR A 37 20.75 2.20 -8.54
C THR A 37 19.86 0.98 -8.37
N SER A 38 20.09 0.19 -7.32
CA SER A 38 19.26 -0.96 -6.97
C SER A 38 19.38 -1.30 -5.48
N ALA A 39 18.25 -1.63 -4.86
CA ALA A 39 18.20 -2.18 -3.50
C ALA A 39 17.47 -3.52 -3.53
N THR A 40 18.09 -4.56 -2.98
CA THR A 40 17.53 -5.92 -2.91
C THR A 40 17.55 -6.42 -1.47
N LEU A 41 16.38 -6.77 -0.96
CA LEU A 41 16.17 -7.37 0.35
C LEU A 41 15.60 -8.78 0.16
N THR A 42 16.25 -9.81 0.69
CA THR A 42 15.79 -11.21 0.56
C THR A 42 15.85 -11.94 1.89
N ASN A 43 14.73 -12.48 2.37
CA ASN A 43 14.64 -13.12 3.69
C ASN A 43 15.11 -12.18 4.82
N VAL A 44 14.52 -10.98 4.88
CA VAL A 44 14.90 -9.95 5.86
C VAL A 44 13.74 -9.69 6.82
N ALA A 45 14.02 -9.62 8.11
CA ALA A 45 13.08 -9.17 9.12
C ALA A 45 13.44 -7.75 9.57
N ILE A 46 12.49 -6.83 9.49
CA ILE A 46 12.63 -5.43 9.89
C ILE A 46 11.61 -5.16 10.99
N LYS A 47 12.08 -4.61 12.11
CA LYS A 47 11.25 -4.34 13.28
C LYS A 47 11.49 -2.94 13.82
N GLY A 48 10.44 -2.12 13.84
CA GLY A 48 10.46 -0.85 14.56
C GLY A 48 10.30 -1.06 16.07
N MET A 49 10.65 -0.06 16.87
CA MET A 49 10.30 -0.06 18.30
C MET A 49 9.20 0.97 18.56
N ASN A 50 8.20 0.56 19.35
CA ASN A 50 7.06 1.38 19.77
C ASN A 50 6.16 1.86 18.63
N GLY A 51 6.11 1.16 17.49
CA GLY A 51 5.15 1.48 16.44
C GLY A 51 5.48 2.72 15.63
N ASN A 52 6.72 3.24 15.70
CA ASN A 52 7.12 4.47 15.03
C ASN A 52 8.05 4.20 13.84
N GLY A 53 8.00 5.10 12.86
CA GLY A 53 8.92 5.16 11.73
C GLY A 53 8.52 4.24 10.58
N THR A 54 9.31 4.29 9.50
CA THR A 54 9.05 3.54 8.27
C THR A 54 9.94 2.29 8.22
N GLY A 55 9.38 1.13 7.87
CA GLY A 55 10.15 -0.10 7.65
C GLY A 55 11.19 0.07 6.53
N VAL A 56 10.73 0.42 5.32
CA VAL A 56 11.60 0.70 4.17
C VAL A 56 11.18 2.02 3.51
N TYR A 57 12.14 2.94 3.34
CA TYR A 57 11.92 4.24 2.70
C TYR A 57 12.89 4.43 1.53
N VAL A 58 12.35 4.75 0.35
CA VAL A 58 13.12 5.10 -0.85
C VAL A 58 12.88 6.56 -1.18
N GLU A 59 13.89 7.39 -0.95
CA GLU A 59 13.79 8.85 -1.03
C GLU A 59 13.58 9.39 -2.45
N GLY A 60 14.19 8.74 -3.45
CA GLY A 60 14.22 9.23 -4.83
C GLY A 60 15.05 8.36 -5.76
N GLY A 61 15.25 8.83 -7.00
CA GLY A 61 16.05 8.15 -8.04
C GLY A 61 15.22 7.25 -8.97
N THR A 62 15.87 6.68 -9.98
CA THR A 62 15.26 5.74 -10.95
C THR A 62 15.57 4.27 -10.62
N GLY A 63 16.17 4.01 -9.46
CA GLY A 63 16.59 2.68 -9.05
C GLY A 63 15.44 1.76 -8.67
N THR A 64 15.72 0.46 -8.67
CA THR A 64 14.72 -0.58 -8.38
C THR A 64 14.78 -1.03 -6.92
N LEU A 65 13.63 -1.16 -6.26
CA LEU A 65 13.51 -1.85 -4.97
C LEU A 65 12.93 -3.24 -5.18
N MET A 66 13.69 -4.27 -4.82
CA MET A 66 13.26 -5.67 -4.82
C MET A 66 13.21 -6.20 -3.39
N MET A 67 12.08 -6.77 -2.99
CA MET A 67 11.87 -7.37 -1.68
C MET A 67 11.30 -8.78 -1.86
N ASP A 68 12.04 -9.80 -1.47
CA ASP A 68 11.59 -11.19 -1.50
C ASP A 68 11.55 -11.75 -0.09
N ASN A 69 10.37 -12.21 0.34
CA ASN A 69 10.14 -12.77 1.67
C ASN A 69 10.62 -11.84 2.80
N VAL A 70 10.20 -10.57 2.75
CA VAL A 70 10.52 -9.57 3.78
C VAL A 70 9.38 -9.45 4.78
N THR A 71 9.72 -9.40 6.07
CA THR A 71 8.78 -9.15 7.15
C THR A 71 9.04 -7.79 7.77
N ILE A 72 8.03 -6.93 7.84
CA ILE A 72 8.07 -5.62 8.51
C ILE A 72 7.03 -5.62 9.62
N LYS A 73 7.41 -5.26 10.85
CA LYS A 73 6.49 -5.19 12.01
C LYS A 73 6.83 -4.03 12.95
N ASP A 74 5.85 -3.61 13.75
CA ASP A 74 5.97 -2.59 14.80
C ASP A 74 6.46 -1.23 14.28
N VAL A 75 5.97 -0.82 13.12
CA VAL A 75 6.25 0.46 12.43
C VAL A 75 4.97 1.27 12.23
N SER A 76 5.06 2.58 12.02
CA SER A 76 3.89 3.40 11.64
C SER A 76 3.58 3.26 10.15
N GLU A 77 4.63 3.09 9.34
CA GLU A 77 4.56 2.96 7.90
C GLU A 77 5.37 1.74 7.45
N GLY A 78 4.80 0.88 6.60
CA GLY A 78 5.50 -0.32 6.13
C GLY A 78 6.60 0.01 5.11
N VAL A 79 6.19 0.31 3.88
CA VAL A 79 7.09 0.60 2.75
C VAL A 79 6.64 1.88 2.08
N TRP A 80 7.57 2.82 1.88
CA TRP A 80 7.31 4.05 1.14
C TRP A 80 8.34 4.24 0.04
N VAL A 81 7.89 4.21 -1.22
CA VAL A 81 8.73 4.45 -2.40
C VAL A 81 8.34 5.78 -3.03
N LYS A 82 9.19 6.80 -2.90
CA LYS A 82 8.95 8.14 -3.46
C LYS A 82 9.54 8.32 -4.88
N GLY A 83 10.64 7.60 -5.18
CA GLY A 83 11.41 7.73 -6.43
C GLY A 83 10.70 7.26 -7.70
N GLY A 84 11.28 7.57 -8.86
CA GLY A 84 10.71 7.27 -10.18
C GLY A 84 10.99 5.86 -10.73
N GLY A 85 11.61 4.99 -9.93
CA GLY A 85 11.94 3.62 -10.32
C GLY A 85 10.76 2.65 -10.18
N THR A 86 11.06 1.41 -9.79
CA THR A 86 10.07 0.34 -9.61
C THR A 86 10.14 -0.28 -8.22
N LEU A 87 9.00 -0.79 -7.76
CA LEU A 87 8.88 -1.62 -6.57
C LEU A 87 8.43 -3.03 -6.98
N THR A 88 9.18 -4.04 -6.56
CA THR A 88 8.75 -5.44 -6.68
C THR A 88 8.83 -6.08 -5.30
N MET A 89 7.69 -6.55 -4.79
CA MET A 89 7.61 -7.34 -3.57
C MET A 89 7.04 -8.72 -3.91
N THR A 90 7.78 -9.76 -3.54
CA THR A 90 7.35 -11.15 -3.69
C THR A 90 7.34 -11.80 -2.31
N LYS A 91 6.18 -12.30 -1.88
CA LYS A 91 5.95 -12.86 -0.54
C LYS A 91 6.24 -11.83 0.57
N GLY A 92 6.07 -12.26 1.80
CA GLY A 92 6.36 -11.45 2.98
C GLY A 92 5.12 -10.84 3.61
N GLU A 93 5.35 -10.16 4.72
CA GLU A 93 4.30 -9.65 5.61
C GLU A 93 4.65 -8.23 6.05
N ILE A 94 3.71 -7.31 5.91
CA ILE A 94 3.81 -5.95 6.42
C ILE A 94 2.74 -5.78 7.51
N GLY A 95 3.18 -5.69 8.76
CA GLY A 95 2.39 -5.25 9.89
C GLY A 95 2.75 -3.82 10.26
N PHE A 96 1.76 -2.92 10.32
CA PHE A 96 1.97 -1.53 10.69
C PHE A 96 0.90 -1.06 11.67
N MET A 97 1.23 -0.04 12.47
CA MET A 97 0.30 0.61 13.39
C MET A 97 -0.60 1.54 12.57
N GLY A 98 -1.91 1.27 12.57
CA GLY A 98 -2.88 2.07 11.83
C GLY A 98 -3.18 3.38 12.55
N GLU A 99 -2.26 4.32 12.58
CA GLU A 99 -2.64 5.70 12.92
C GLU A 99 -3.29 6.40 11.71
N GLU A 100 -3.98 7.51 11.95
CA GLU A 100 -4.54 8.33 10.88
C GLU A 100 -3.44 8.74 9.88
N GLY A 101 -3.60 8.34 8.62
CA GLY A 101 -2.61 8.54 7.56
C GLY A 101 -1.50 7.48 7.46
N GLY A 102 -1.42 6.52 8.39
CA GLY A 102 -0.50 5.38 8.31
C GLY A 102 -0.81 4.44 7.15
N TYR A 103 0.20 3.72 6.65
CA TYR A 103 0.00 2.80 5.52
C TYR A 103 0.94 1.60 5.51
N GLY A 104 0.48 0.51 4.89
CA GLY A 104 1.30 -0.65 4.60
C GLY A 104 2.29 -0.40 3.47
N VAL A 105 1.81 0.04 2.31
CA VAL A 105 2.63 0.37 1.14
C VAL A 105 2.19 1.69 0.51
N MET A 106 3.10 2.66 0.40
CA MET A 106 2.88 3.92 -0.32
C MET A 106 3.78 4.01 -1.55
N VAL A 107 3.16 4.13 -2.71
CA VAL A 107 3.80 4.22 -4.01
C VAL A 107 3.64 5.64 -4.55
N GLY A 108 4.71 6.41 -4.50
CA GLY A 108 4.74 7.82 -4.87
C GLY A 108 4.45 8.07 -6.35
N LYS A 109 4.00 9.29 -6.66
CA LYS A 109 3.53 9.70 -8.01
C LYS A 109 4.52 9.51 -9.16
N LEU A 110 5.81 9.46 -8.85
CA LEU A 110 6.86 9.31 -9.86
C LEU A 110 7.13 7.85 -10.19
N VAL A 111 6.75 6.90 -9.32
CA VAL A 111 7.04 5.48 -9.46
C VAL A 111 6.41 4.94 -10.75
N GLU A 112 7.21 4.24 -11.55
CA GLU A 112 6.76 3.68 -12.83
C GLU A 112 5.81 2.50 -12.63
N SER A 113 6.15 1.60 -11.71
CA SER A 113 5.31 0.46 -11.37
C SER A 113 5.60 -0.08 -9.98
N ALA A 114 4.55 -0.62 -9.36
CA ALA A 114 4.63 -1.44 -8.18
C ALA A 114 3.98 -2.80 -8.45
N THR A 115 4.70 -3.89 -8.20
CA THR A 115 4.21 -5.26 -8.30
C THR A 115 4.30 -5.93 -6.93
N LEU A 116 3.17 -6.37 -6.39
CA LEU A 116 3.05 -7.03 -5.09
C LEU A 116 2.47 -8.45 -5.26
N THR A 117 3.31 -9.48 -5.23
CA THR A 117 2.87 -10.87 -5.42
C THR A 117 2.93 -11.64 -4.10
N SER A 118 1.81 -12.22 -3.66
CA SER A 118 1.69 -13.01 -2.43
C SER A 118 2.11 -12.26 -1.16
N VAL A 119 1.89 -10.95 -1.12
CA VAL A 119 2.19 -10.10 0.03
C VAL A 119 0.97 -10.02 0.95
N THR A 120 1.19 -10.15 2.25
CA THR A 120 0.19 -9.86 3.28
C THR A 120 0.45 -8.49 3.90
N ILE A 121 -0.57 -7.64 3.94
CA ILE A 121 -0.54 -6.32 4.55
C ILE A 121 -1.61 -6.27 5.64
N ARG A 122 -1.24 -5.91 6.86
CA ARG A 122 -2.16 -5.91 8.00
C ARG A 122 -1.96 -4.68 8.89
N GLY A 123 -3.03 -3.91 9.07
CA GLY A 123 -3.10 -2.88 10.12
C GLY A 123 -3.44 -3.47 11.48
N THR A 124 -3.28 -2.69 12.55
CA THR A 124 -3.51 -3.18 13.93
C THR A 124 -4.87 -2.82 14.52
N ASP A 125 -5.49 -1.74 14.08
CA ASP A 125 -6.65 -1.11 14.74
C ASP A 125 -7.77 -0.66 13.77
N GLY A 126 -7.69 -1.05 12.49
CA GLY A 126 -8.72 -0.73 11.51
C GLY A 126 -8.66 0.70 10.98
N GLN A 127 -7.58 1.43 11.28
CA GLN A 127 -7.26 2.74 10.73
C GLN A 127 -6.13 2.63 9.68
N GLY A 128 -5.88 3.73 8.96
CA GLY A 128 -4.85 3.79 7.93
C GLY A 128 -5.20 3.03 6.65
N MET A 129 -4.24 2.92 5.74
CA MET A 129 -4.43 2.37 4.40
C MET A 129 -3.57 1.14 4.13
N GLY A 130 -4.10 0.13 3.45
CA GLY A 130 -3.29 -1.03 3.06
C GLY A 130 -2.24 -0.65 2.00
N VAL A 131 -2.72 -0.27 0.82
CA VAL A 131 -1.89 0.20 -0.30
C VAL A 131 -2.37 1.57 -0.76
N VAL A 132 -1.45 2.52 -0.86
CA VAL A 132 -1.68 3.84 -1.45
C VAL A 132 -0.87 3.95 -2.74
N MET A 133 -1.57 4.19 -3.84
CA MET A 133 -1.03 4.19 -5.18
C MET A 133 -1.17 5.56 -5.84
N GLY A 134 -0.10 6.35 -5.79
CA GLY A 134 0.03 7.58 -6.57
C GLY A 134 0.79 7.42 -7.89
N GLY A 135 1.61 6.37 -8.03
CA GLY A 135 2.41 6.11 -9.24
C GLY A 135 1.60 5.68 -10.46
N LYS A 136 2.27 5.20 -11.52
CA LYS A 136 1.59 4.94 -12.80
C LYS A 136 0.83 3.61 -12.84
N MET A 137 1.41 2.52 -12.34
CA MET A 137 0.83 1.18 -12.44
C MET A 137 0.99 0.38 -11.15
N LEU A 138 -0.11 -0.24 -10.69
CA LEU A 138 -0.10 -1.21 -9.60
C LEU A 138 -0.57 -2.57 -10.13
N GLU A 139 0.18 -3.61 -9.81
CA GLU A 139 -0.24 -5.00 -9.97
C GLU A 139 -0.09 -5.71 -8.62
N MET A 140 -1.18 -6.25 -8.09
CA MET A 140 -1.17 -7.06 -6.89
C MET A 140 -1.81 -8.41 -7.18
N GLU A 141 -1.09 -9.49 -6.84
CA GLU A 141 -1.50 -10.86 -7.13
C GLU A 141 -1.47 -11.74 -5.89
N ARG A 142 -2.52 -12.53 -5.64
CA ARG A 142 -2.53 -13.62 -4.63
C ARG A 142 -2.13 -13.18 -3.22
N GLY A 143 -2.42 -11.94 -2.85
CA GLY A 143 -2.06 -11.33 -1.57
C GLY A 143 -3.28 -11.01 -0.71
N SER A 144 -3.05 -10.44 0.47
CA SER A 144 -4.14 -10.05 1.38
C SER A 144 -3.90 -8.69 2.02
N ILE A 145 -5.00 -7.96 2.26
CA ILE A 145 -5.02 -6.69 2.98
C ILE A 145 -6.09 -6.77 4.07
N SER A 146 -5.75 -6.51 5.32
CA SER A 146 -6.75 -6.54 6.39
C SER A 146 -6.52 -5.55 7.52
N ASN A 147 -7.62 -5.29 8.25
CA ASN A 147 -7.65 -4.51 9.48
C ASN A 147 -7.09 -3.08 9.29
N VAL A 148 -7.50 -2.44 8.19
CA VAL A 148 -7.20 -1.05 7.81
C VAL A 148 -8.51 -0.33 7.51
N GLU A 149 -8.49 1.00 7.41
CA GLU A 149 -9.68 1.75 7.02
C GLU A 149 -10.03 1.51 5.55
N LEU A 150 -9.04 1.70 4.68
CA LEU A 150 -9.15 1.53 3.23
C LEU A 150 -8.11 0.53 2.72
N GLY A 151 -8.56 -0.54 2.07
CA GLY A 151 -7.69 -1.59 1.56
C GLY A 151 -6.70 -1.08 0.50
N VAL A 152 -7.22 -0.57 -0.61
CA VAL A 152 -6.41 0.01 -1.70
C VAL A 152 -6.95 1.38 -2.09
N TYR A 153 -6.09 2.40 -2.01
CA TYR A 153 -6.37 3.74 -2.50
C TYR A 153 -5.51 4.08 -3.72
N ALA A 154 -6.13 4.42 -4.85
CA ALA A 154 -5.42 4.84 -6.06
C ALA A 154 -5.86 6.23 -6.53
N MET A 155 -4.90 7.14 -6.67
CA MET A 155 -5.11 8.50 -7.15
C MET A 155 -4.35 8.72 -8.45
N GLY A 156 -5.07 8.78 -9.57
CA GLY A 156 -4.48 9.14 -10.87
C GLY A 156 -3.59 8.07 -11.51
N ALA A 157 -3.53 6.86 -10.94
CA ALA A 157 -2.86 5.72 -11.56
C ALA A 157 -3.48 5.41 -12.93
N LYS A 158 -2.65 5.02 -13.91
CA LYS A 158 -3.11 4.63 -15.25
C LYS A 158 -3.80 3.27 -15.22
N ALA A 159 -3.24 2.35 -14.44
CA ALA A 159 -3.78 1.00 -14.28
C ALA A 159 -3.56 0.51 -12.84
N VAL A 160 -4.59 -0.10 -12.27
CA VAL A 160 -4.52 -0.85 -11.01
C VAL A 160 -5.14 -2.21 -11.26
N THR A 161 -4.37 -3.27 -11.07
CA THR A 161 -4.81 -4.66 -11.22
C THR A 161 -4.69 -5.38 -9.89
N LEU A 162 -5.80 -5.93 -9.41
CA LEU A 162 -5.88 -6.81 -8.24
C LEU A 162 -6.38 -8.18 -8.72
N ASP A 163 -5.52 -9.21 -8.68
CA ASP A 163 -5.82 -10.57 -9.13
C ASP A 163 -5.68 -11.58 -7.99
N GLY A 164 -6.78 -12.18 -7.55
CA GLY A 164 -6.79 -13.10 -6.42
C GLY A 164 -6.37 -12.44 -5.11
N VAL A 165 -6.73 -11.17 -4.93
CA VAL A 165 -6.42 -10.40 -3.72
C VAL A 165 -7.61 -10.43 -2.78
N ASP A 166 -7.36 -10.78 -1.52
CA ASP A 166 -8.37 -10.79 -0.47
C ASP A 166 -8.27 -9.52 0.40
N ILE A 167 -9.36 -8.79 0.53
CA ILE A 167 -9.45 -7.57 1.35
C ILE A 167 -10.54 -7.77 2.41
N SER A 168 -10.20 -7.64 3.69
CA SER A 168 -11.14 -7.93 4.79
C SER A 168 -10.96 -7.02 6.01
N GLU A 169 -11.98 -6.99 6.87
CA GLU A 169 -11.99 -6.18 8.10
C GLU A 169 -11.85 -4.67 7.86
N VAL A 170 -12.15 -4.21 6.64
CA VAL A 170 -12.02 -2.81 6.22
C VAL A 170 -13.34 -2.03 6.30
N ALA A 171 -13.25 -0.69 6.37
CA ALA A 171 -14.41 0.17 6.10
C ALA A 171 -14.67 0.28 4.60
N MET A 172 -13.62 0.46 3.80
CA MET A 172 -13.66 0.54 2.35
C MET A 172 -12.67 -0.44 1.72
N GLY A 173 -13.09 -1.19 0.71
CA GLY A 173 -12.20 -2.17 0.06
C GLY A 173 -11.20 -1.51 -0.90
N VAL A 174 -11.70 -0.99 -2.02
CA VAL A 174 -10.88 -0.37 -3.08
C VAL A 174 -11.50 0.96 -3.50
N LEU A 175 -10.68 2.00 -3.58
CA LEU A 175 -11.05 3.32 -4.07
C LEU A 175 -10.10 3.73 -5.19
N MET A 176 -10.63 3.98 -6.39
CA MET A 176 -9.87 4.59 -7.49
C MET A 176 -10.48 5.93 -7.90
N LYS A 177 -9.68 7.00 -7.87
CA LYS A 177 -10.04 8.33 -8.39
C LYS A 177 -9.20 8.68 -9.61
N GLY A 178 -9.77 9.42 -10.56
CA GLY A 178 -9.04 9.98 -11.71
C GLY A 178 -9.51 9.45 -13.06
N THR A 179 -8.59 9.03 -13.93
CA THR A 179 -8.86 8.70 -15.35
C THR A 179 -8.44 7.30 -15.80
N GLY A 180 -7.75 6.53 -14.95
CA GLY A 180 -7.21 5.20 -15.31
C GLY A 180 -8.20 4.04 -15.26
N THR A 181 -7.67 2.83 -15.32
CA THR A 181 -8.47 1.58 -15.28
C THR A 181 -8.20 0.79 -14.01
N LEU A 182 -9.25 0.49 -13.26
CA LEU A 182 -9.24 -0.50 -12.18
C LEU A 182 -9.63 -1.86 -12.75
N THR A 183 -8.84 -2.90 -12.48
CA THR A 183 -9.18 -4.29 -12.75
C THR A 183 -9.14 -5.07 -11.44
N VAL A 184 -10.26 -5.70 -11.07
CA VAL A 184 -10.35 -6.55 -9.87
C VAL A 184 -10.88 -7.91 -10.30
N LYS A 185 -10.11 -8.98 -10.07
CA LYS A 185 -10.52 -10.33 -10.46
C LYS A 185 -10.10 -11.40 -9.45
N ASN A 186 -10.86 -12.50 -9.44
CA ASN A 186 -10.58 -13.76 -8.71
C ASN A 186 -10.37 -13.67 -7.18
N GLY A 187 -10.70 -12.56 -6.52
CA GLY A 187 -10.48 -12.35 -5.08
C GLY A 187 -11.77 -12.17 -4.28
N GLU A 188 -11.62 -11.89 -2.99
CA GLU A 188 -12.71 -11.55 -2.09
C GLU A 188 -12.53 -10.15 -1.47
N ILE A 189 -13.62 -9.38 -1.39
CA ILE A 189 -13.64 -8.12 -0.65
C ILE A 189 -14.79 -8.18 0.36
N THR A 190 -14.45 -8.11 1.64
CA THR A 190 -15.41 -8.04 2.74
C THR A 190 -15.21 -6.73 3.51
N PHE A 191 -16.28 -5.94 3.62
CA PHE A 191 -16.23 -4.62 4.24
C PHE A 191 -17.33 -4.45 5.30
N LYS A 192 -17.04 -3.66 6.32
CA LYS A 192 -17.97 -3.33 7.41
C LYS A 192 -19.07 -2.39 6.90
N GLY A 193 -20.30 -2.54 7.39
CA GLY A 193 -21.37 -1.57 7.12
C GLY A 193 -21.11 -0.22 7.80
N GLY A 194 -21.50 0.88 7.16
CA GLY A 194 -21.34 2.25 7.68
C GLY A 194 -21.73 3.26 6.62
N GLU A 195 -22.16 4.48 6.96
CA GLU A 195 -22.81 5.42 6.04
C GLU A 195 -22.05 5.70 4.73
N LYS A 196 -20.71 5.67 4.77
CA LYS A 196 -19.83 5.94 3.62
C LYS A 196 -19.03 4.70 3.16
N ASN A 197 -19.37 3.52 3.66
CA ASN A 197 -18.59 2.31 3.41
C ASN A 197 -19.01 1.63 2.10
N TYR A 198 -18.02 1.09 1.38
CA TYR A 198 -18.22 0.39 0.14
C TYR A 198 -17.14 -0.65 -0.12
N GLY A 199 -17.46 -1.67 -0.91
CA GLY A 199 -16.50 -2.69 -1.30
C GLY A 199 -15.52 -2.16 -2.35
N ILE A 200 -16.04 -1.71 -3.49
CA ILE A 200 -15.25 -1.11 -4.57
C ILE A 200 -15.91 0.19 -4.96
N GLY A 201 -15.13 1.25 -5.13
CA GLY A 201 -15.64 2.46 -5.69
C GLY A 201 -14.68 3.12 -6.68
N VAL A 202 -15.26 3.70 -7.72
CA VAL A 202 -14.53 4.36 -8.80
C VAL A 202 -15.13 5.73 -9.11
N TRP A 203 -14.31 6.77 -9.03
CA TRP A 203 -14.72 8.17 -9.18
C TRP A 203 -14.01 8.85 -10.37
N GLY A 204 -14.64 9.91 -10.87
CA GLY A 204 -14.15 10.65 -12.03
C GLY A 204 -14.38 9.89 -13.32
N THR A 205 -13.43 9.96 -14.25
CA THR A 205 -13.51 9.27 -15.54
C THR A 205 -12.82 7.90 -15.55
N ALA A 206 -12.34 7.43 -14.39
CA ALA A 206 -11.74 6.12 -14.24
C ALA A 206 -12.76 5.02 -14.59
N THR A 207 -12.28 3.92 -15.14
CA THR A 207 -13.11 2.76 -15.52
C THR A 207 -12.81 1.57 -14.61
N ALA A 208 -13.73 0.62 -14.54
CA ALA A 208 -13.60 -0.56 -13.69
C ALA A 208 -13.97 -1.83 -14.46
N ASN A 209 -13.11 -2.84 -14.43
CA ASN A 209 -13.39 -4.20 -14.88
C ASN A 209 -13.35 -5.12 -13.65
N ILE A 210 -14.51 -5.66 -13.25
CA ILE A 210 -14.62 -6.52 -12.07
C ILE A 210 -15.11 -7.90 -12.54
N THR A 211 -14.34 -8.96 -12.31
CA THR A 211 -14.65 -10.30 -12.86
C THR A 211 -14.22 -11.41 -11.92
N GLY A 212 -15.16 -12.27 -11.50
CA GLY A 212 -14.84 -13.38 -10.60
C GLY A 212 -14.48 -12.97 -9.17
N THR A 213 -14.64 -11.69 -8.82
CA THR A 213 -14.46 -11.19 -7.44
C THR A 213 -15.78 -11.21 -6.68
N ARG A 214 -15.77 -11.73 -5.46
CA ARG A 214 -16.91 -11.67 -4.54
C ARG A 214 -16.79 -10.46 -3.62
N VAL A 215 -17.82 -9.61 -3.58
CA VAL A 215 -17.86 -8.43 -2.71
C VAL A 215 -19.00 -8.57 -1.71
N THR A 216 -18.69 -8.54 -0.41
CA THR A 216 -19.62 -8.82 0.69
C THR A 216 -19.60 -7.67 1.70
N GLY A 217 -20.75 -7.06 1.98
CA GLY A 217 -20.88 -6.02 3.01
C GLY A 217 -21.57 -6.55 4.27
N GLU A 218 -21.02 -6.25 5.45
CA GLU A 218 -21.57 -6.64 6.75
C GLU A 218 -22.62 -5.63 7.26
N GLY A 219 -23.53 -6.06 8.16
CA GLY A 219 -24.45 -5.16 8.91
C GLY A 219 -25.83 -4.91 8.28
N SER A 220 -26.55 -3.85 8.70
CA SER A 220 -27.86 -3.39 8.20
C SER A 220 -27.91 -1.85 8.18
N GLY A 221 -28.05 -1.19 7.02
CA GLY A 221 -27.99 0.29 6.91
C GLY A 221 -27.78 0.82 5.48
N LYS A 222 -27.76 2.15 5.30
CA LYS A 222 -27.72 2.86 3.99
C LYS A 222 -26.36 2.88 3.29
N GLY A 223 -25.24 2.58 3.95
CA GLY A 223 -23.91 2.53 3.33
C GLY A 223 -23.38 1.09 3.21
N LYS A 224 -24.01 0.33 2.32
CA LYS A 224 -23.65 -1.05 1.96
C LYS A 224 -23.36 -1.17 0.47
N VAL A 225 -22.69 -0.18 -0.11
CA VAL A 225 -22.55 -0.17 -1.56
C VAL A 225 -21.44 -1.16 -1.93
N GLY A 226 -21.82 -2.32 -2.49
CA GLY A 226 -20.82 -3.31 -2.91
C GLY A 226 -19.87 -2.73 -3.96
N VAL A 227 -20.44 -2.17 -5.04
CA VAL A 227 -19.69 -1.48 -6.09
C VAL A 227 -20.38 -0.14 -6.40
N ILE A 228 -19.62 0.96 -6.39
CA ILE A 228 -20.09 2.28 -6.78
C ILE A 228 -19.25 2.87 -7.89
N LYS A 229 -19.90 3.56 -8.83
CA LYS A 229 -19.21 4.41 -9.79
C LYS A 229 -19.89 5.78 -9.83
N GLU A 230 -19.14 6.82 -9.53
CA GLU A 230 -19.61 8.21 -9.62
C GLU A 230 -18.82 8.99 -10.69
N GLY A 231 -19.51 9.94 -11.33
CA GLY A 231 -18.93 10.82 -12.36
C GLY A 231 -18.09 11.96 -11.75
N ARG A 232 -17.94 13.07 -12.49
CA ARG A 232 -17.36 14.31 -11.94
C ARG A 232 -18.30 14.90 -10.89
N GLY A 233 -18.11 14.54 -9.63
CA GLY A 233 -18.41 15.39 -8.48
C GLY A 233 -17.14 16.16 -8.12
N ASP A 234 -17.27 17.43 -7.77
CA ASP A 234 -16.16 18.39 -7.61
C ASP A 234 -15.00 17.85 -6.74
N ASP A 235 -13.79 18.09 -7.23
CA ASP A 235 -12.48 17.66 -6.70
C ASP A 235 -12.09 18.34 -5.37
N ASP A 236 -13.00 18.52 -4.41
CA ASP A 236 -12.74 19.32 -3.20
C ASP A 236 -12.09 18.54 -2.03
N ASP A 237 -11.89 17.23 -2.13
CA ASP A 237 -11.23 16.42 -1.07
C ASP A 237 -9.75 16.10 -1.36
N GLN A 238 -9.09 16.80 -2.27
CA GLN A 238 -7.68 16.50 -2.63
C GLN A 238 -6.65 16.89 -1.55
N CYS A 239 -7.07 17.44 -0.40
CA CYS A 239 -6.17 17.99 0.62
C CYS A 239 -6.32 17.45 2.05
N GLU A 240 -7.13 16.41 2.32
CA GLU A 240 -7.31 15.97 3.72
C GLU A 240 -6.27 14.96 4.23
N TYR A 241 -5.57 14.21 3.37
CA TYR A 241 -4.75 13.08 3.84
C TYR A 241 -3.24 13.18 3.58
N PHE A 242 -2.78 14.16 2.80
CA PHE A 242 -1.36 14.31 2.49
C PHE A 242 -0.92 15.75 2.76
N LYS A 243 -0.14 15.96 3.82
CA LYS A 243 0.71 17.16 3.93
C LYS A 243 1.67 17.14 2.74
N CYS A 244 1.45 18.06 1.80
CA CYS A 244 2.35 18.33 0.67
C CYS A 244 3.79 18.60 1.12
#